data_AF-A0A6G0ULS4-F1
#
_entry.id   AF-A0A6G0ULS4-F1
#
_cell.length_a   1.000
_cell.length_b   1.000
_cell.length_c   1.000
_cell.angle_alpha   90.00
_cell.angle_beta   90.00
_cell.angle_gamma   90.00
#
_symmetry.space_group_name_H-M   'P 1'
#
loop_
_entity.id
_entity.type
_entity.pdbx_description
1 polymer ?
#
loop_
_entity_poly.entity_id
_entity_poly.type
_entity_poly.pdbx_seq_one_letter_code
_entity_poly.pdbx_strand_id
1 'polypeptide(L)'
;MEYLLDKYFFPYVPYTFHGETKKSIVNGAMDFVAWADWLCKAQDPWKIYENHASFLMCELVFFFTCFLTFVHAWRNGNRYMYVWIGVLVHALNVENLCYWIPDLDNFWQAQGILTFFGARAPLYILLGIYHTFDYISYVCVQRLHLPWWAEGPAVGLGAVMLDMPYDIMGIKLVWWTWHDTDPNIFDRMNWVPWNSYYFHASFACSFVWIMKVARYFLVQEAYDWKKFGREFLCVFLAGTLAFWGGTIQFALLYHPAHDYFGIHSEYTTIAFLAFYAIIVYIGDRQNKKSEARAGDKYFFDEIPLAICVHYMFYMILVIVADPVNIVAEGLHQPIGPCNEIQKVQTPTGRVLTKKKYLCLDDYDEKYFDFHCLPKDARLRYEKGAEPLHWYAICGTPFENHAEYIFIIWTICILYMTIWFQWIAKSGMPPVVYKLVYRSPVSDGGWFNWRKKKSAEIQDDDDEDIPEEHEEIHGSARRRAGQDQSGGSKKRVPSKGSKKVN
;
A
#
# COMPACT_ATOMS: atom_id res chain seq x y z
N MET A 1 -18.15 -1.79 35.45
CA MET A 1 -18.77 -0.47 35.24
C MET A 1 -19.66 -0.01 36.37
N GLU A 2 -20.50 -0.86 36.95
CA GLU A 2 -21.42 -0.47 38.05
C GLU A 2 -20.68 0.25 39.20
N TYR A 3 -19.56 -0.30 39.67
CA TYR A 3 -18.69 0.35 40.66
C TYR A 3 -18.16 1.73 40.23
N LEU A 4 -17.76 1.88 38.97
CA LEU A 4 -17.18 3.13 38.47
C LEU A 4 -18.23 4.24 38.41
N LEU A 5 -19.44 3.92 37.93
CA LEU A 5 -20.54 4.86 37.87
C LEU A 5 -21.04 5.21 39.29
N ASP A 6 -21.08 4.24 40.20
CA ASP A 6 -21.45 4.44 41.60
C ASP A 6 -20.48 5.31 42.37
N LYS A 7 -19.19 5.20 42.07
CA LYS A 7 -18.14 5.93 42.78
C LYS A 7 -17.88 7.32 42.20
N TYR A 8 -17.98 7.47 40.87
CA TYR A 8 -17.49 8.66 40.18
C TYR A 8 -18.55 9.43 39.39
N PHE A 9 -19.73 8.87 39.13
CA PHE A 9 -20.78 9.54 38.37
C PHE A 9 -21.99 9.88 39.23
N PHE A 10 -22.70 8.88 39.76
CA PHE A 10 -23.96 9.09 40.48
C PHE A 10 -23.88 10.03 41.70
N PRO A 11 -22.81 10.09 42.51
CA PRO A 11 -22.70 11.02 43.64
C PRO A 11 -22.65 12.50 43.25
N TYR A 12 -22.27 12.81 42.01
CA TYR A 12 -22.09 14.19 41.53
C TYR A 12 -23.28 14.69 40.71
N VAL A 13 -24.28 13.85 40.46
CA VAL A 13 -25.51 14.24 39.78
C VAL A 13 -26.51 14.75 40.81
N PRO A 14 -27.16 15.92 40.61
CA PRO A 14 -28.07 16.52 41.60
C PRO A 14 -29.41 15.78 41.76
N TYR A 15 -29.58 14.61 41.14
CA TYR A 15 -30.82 13.83 41.13
C TYR A 15 -30.58 12.43 41.71
N THR A 16 -31.48 11.97 42.58
CA THR A 16 -31.49 10.58 43.05
C THR A 16 -32.18 9.69 42.01
N PHE A 17 -31.41 8.82 41.34
CA PHE A 17 -31.97 7.88 40.37
C PHE A 17 -32.66 6.71 41.05
N HIS A 18 -33.81 6.31 40.52
CA HIS A 18 -34.47 5.06 40.93
C HIS A 18 -33.64 3.85 40.45
N GLY A 19 -33.76 2.70 41.13
CA GLY A 19 -32.94 1.52 40.87
C GLY A 19 -33.00 1.02 39.43
N GLU A 20 -34.18 1.07 38.81
CA GLU A 20 -34.36 0.69 37.40
C GLU A 20 -33.68 1.68 36.44
N THR A 21 -33.79 2.98 36.69
CA THR A 21 -33.12 4.02 35.89
C THR A 21 -31.61 3.90 36.00
N LYS A 22 -31.10 3.65 37.22
CA LYS A 22 -29.69 3.41 37.47
C LYS A 22 -29.17 2.20 36.67
N LYS A 23 -29.92 1.09 36.69
CA LYS A 23 -29.60 -0.12 35.90
C LYS A 23 -29.62 0.16 34.39
N SER A 24 -30.58 0.94 33.90
CA SER A 24 -30.64 1.36 32.50
C SER A 24 -29.44 2.20 32.08
N ILE A 25 -29.00 3.14 32.93
CA ILE A 25 -27.79 3.95 32.70
C ILE A 25 -26.53 3.08 32.71
N VAL A 26 -26.41 2.14 33.66
CA VAL A 26 -25.28 1.21 33.73
C VAL A 26 -25.22 0.33 32.48
N ASN A 27 -26.35 -0.20 32.02
CA ASN A 27 -26.42 -0.99 30.79
C ASN A 27 -26.04 -0.15 29.57
N GLY A 28 -26.61 1.05 29.41
CA GLY A 28 -26.25 1.93 28.28
C GLY A 28 -24.77 2.33 28.28
N ALA A 29 -24.17 2.52 29.46
CA ALA A 29 -22.74 2.76 29.58
C ALA A 29 -21.90 1.52 29.25
N MET A 30 -22.34 0.33 29.63
CA MET A 30 -21.72 -0.94 29.23
C MET A 30 -21.79 -1.14 27.71
N ASP A 31 -22.94 -0.88 27.11
CA ASP A 31 -23.15 -0.99 25.65
C ASP A 31 -22.25 0.01 24.91
N PHE A 32 -22.15 1.25 25.40
CA PHE A 32 -21.24 2.25 24.83
C PHE A 32 -19.77 1.84 24.97
N VAL A 33 -19.36 1.33 26.13
CA VAL A 33 -17.99 0.85 26.35
C VAL A 33 -17.69 -0.36 25.46
N ALA A 34 -18.62 -1.31 25.34
CA ALA A 34 -18.48 -2.46 24.47
C ALA A 34 -18.38 -2.04 22.99
N TRP A 35 -19.18 -1.07 22.56
CA TRP A 35 -19.10 -0.50 21.21
C TRP A 35 -17.77 0.24 20.99
N ALA A 36 -17.30 1.01 21.97
CA ALA A 36 -16.03 1.72 21.88
C ALA A 36 -14.83 0.76 21.86
N ASP A 37 -14.83 -0.27 22.71
CA ASP A 37 -13.81 -1.33 22.74
C ASP A 37 -13.80 -2.15 21.44
N TRP A 38 -14.99 -2.43 20.89
CA TRP A 38 -15.12 -3.02 19.57
C TRP A 38 -14.61 -2.08 18.48
N LEU A 39 -14.90 -0.78 18.53
CA LEU A 39 -14.46 0.15 17.50
C LEU A 39 -12.94 0.31 17.50
N CYS A 40 -12.35 0.52 18.68
CA CYS A 40 -10.92 0.77 18.85
C CYS A 40 -10.43 0.27 20.21
N LYS A 41 -9.57 -0.75 20.17
CA LYS A 41 -8.86 -1.29 21.32
C LYS A 41 -7.47 -0.68 21.37
N ALA A 42 -7.15 0.00 22.47
CA ALA A 42 -5.80 0.51 22.72
C ALA A 42 -5.02 -0.48 23.60
N GLN A 43 -3.77 -0.72 23.25
CA GLN A 43 -2.86 -1.53 24.07
C GLN A 43 -1.70 -0.69 24.59
N ASP A 44 -1.14 -1.11 25.73
CA ASP A 44 0.06 -0.49 26.29
C ASP A 44 1.26 -0.80 25.39
N PRO A 45 1.91 0.23 24.78
CA PRO A 45 3.07 0.02 23.92
C PRO A 45 4.22 -0.73 24.61
N TRP A 46 4.36 -0.62 25.94
CA TRP A 46 5.41 -1.35 26.67
C TRP A 46 5.13 -2.84 26.74
N LYS A 47 3.87 -3.24 26.88
CA LYS A 47 3.49 -4.65 26.77
C LYS A 47 3.81 -5.21 25.37
N ILE A 48 3.58 -4.43 24.32
CA ILE A 48 3.92 -4.83 22.95
C ILE A 48 5.44 -4.89 22.77
N TYR A 49 6.19 -3.92 23.31
CA TYR A 49 7.64 -3.91 23.24
C TYR A 49 8.27 -5.13 23.92
N GLU A 50 7.79 -5.50 25.11
CA GLU A 50 8.33 -6.64 25.86
C GLU A 50 8.04 -7.99 25.19
N ASN A 51 6.87 -8.15 24.58
CA ASN A 51 6.43 -9.44 24.02
C ASN A 51 6.62 -9.57 22.51
N HIS A 52 6.65 -8.45 21.79
CA HIS A 52 6.56 -8.40 20.32
C HIS A 52 7.22 -7.14 19.72
N ALA A 53 8.43 -6.80 20.17
CA ALA A 53 9.17 -5.60 19.76
C ALA A 53 9.26 -5.41 18.23
N SER A 54 9.44 -6.49 17.46
CA SER A 54 9.55 -6.43 16.01
C SER A 54 8.28 -5.87 15.35
N PHE A 55 7.11 -6.24 15.88
CA PHE A 55 5.82 -5.76 15.41
C PHE A 55 5.62 -4.27 15.72
N LEU A 56 5.96 -3.85 16.94
CA LEU A 56 5.91 -2.42 17.31
C LEU A 56 6.82 -1.57 16.41
N MET A 57 8.04 -2.04 16.13
CA MET A 57 8.96 -1.33 15.22
C MET A 57 8.41 -1.28 13.79
N CYS A 58 7.75 -2.35 13.35
CA CYS A 58 7.05 -2.38 12.06
C CYS A 58 5.93 -1.33 12.00
N GLU A 59 5.08 -1.23 13.02
CA GLU A 59 4.03 -0.20 13.10
C GLU A 59 4.63 1.22 12.97
N LEU A 60 5.70 1.51 13.72
CA LEU A 60 6.36 2.81 13.69
C LEU A 60 6.95 3.14 12.32
N VAL A 61 7.55 2.15 11.63
CA VAL A 61 8.06 2.31 10.27
C VAL A 61 6.92 2.61 9.30
N PHE A 62 5.81 1.87 9.37
CA PHE A 62 4.66 2.10 8.49
C PHE A 62 3.95 3.44 8.75
N PHE A 63 3.88 3.90 10.00
CA PHE A 63 3.40 5.26 10.29
C PHE A 63 4.34 6.32 9.72
N PHE A 64 5.65 6.10 9.81
CA PHE A 64 6.62 7.02 9.24
C PHE A 64 6.55 7.06 7.70
N THR A 65 6.46 5.91 7.02
CA THR A 65 6.28 5.87 5.56
C THR A 65 4.91 6.43 5.13
N CYS A 66 3.85 6.20 5.90
CA CYS A 66 2.55 6.83 5.67
C CYS A 66 2.64 8.36 5.78
N PHE A 67 3.35 8.87 6.79
CA PHE A 67 3.60 10.30 6.91
C PHE A 67 4.38 10.85 5.71
N LEU A 68 5.43 10.17 5.25
CA LEU A 68 6.18 10.57 4.05
C LEU A 68 5.31 10.60 2.79
N THR A 69 4.46 9.58 2.58
CA THR A 69 3.53 9.54 1.44
C THR A 69 2.46 10.63 1.53
N PHE A 70 2.00 10.97 2.74
CA PHE A 70 1.10 12.09 2.98
C PHE A 70 1.77 13.43 2.66
N VAL A 71 3.01 13.66 3.13
CA VAL A 71 3.79 14.87 2.82
C VAL A 71 3.98 15.00 1.31
N HIS A 72 4.32 13.90 0.62
CA HIS A 72 4.39 13.89 -0.84
C HIS A 72 3.04 14.25 -1.49
N ALA A 73 1.93 13.65 -1.04
CA ALA A 73 0.59 13.91 -1.57
C ALA A 73 0.17 15.38 -1.35
N TRP A 74 0.50 15.93 -0.19
CA TRP A 74 0.21 17.31 0.18
C TRP A 74 1.06 18.31 -0.62
N ARG A 75 2.37 18.07 -0.72
CA ARG A 75 3.33 18.93 -1.43
C ARG A 75 3.04 19.02 -2.93
N ASN A 76 2.73 17.89 -3.55
CA ASN A 76 2.38 17.84 -4.98
C ASN A 76 0.91 18.25 -5.23
N GLY A 77 0.05 18.13 -4.21
CA GLY A 77 -1.35 18.53 -4.22
C GLY A 77 -2.18 17.83 -5.31
N ASN A 78 -3.27 18.49 -5.73
CA ASN A 78 -4.11 18.05 -6.83
C ASN A 78 -4.68 16.63 -6.62
N ARG A 79 -4.57 15.81 -7.66
CA ARG A 79 -5.02 14.42 -7.73
C ARG A 79 -4.28 13.50 -6.79
N TYR A 80 -3.05 13.81 -6.38
CA TYR A 80 -2.29 12.95 -5.47
C TYR A 80 -2.95 12.84 -4.10
N MET A 81 -3.50 13.95 -3.58
CA MET A 81 -4.23 13.92 -2.32
C MET A 81 -5.50 13.06 -2.42
N TYR A 82 -6.24 13.13 -3.53
CA TYR A 82 -7.40 12.27 -3.74
C TYR A 82 -6.98 10.80 -3.88
N VAL A 83 -5.88 10.50 -4.56
CA VAL A 83 -5.37 9.12 -4.65
C VAL A 83 -5.01 8.59 -3.27
N TRP A 84 -4.31 9.38 -2.45
CA TRP A 84 -3.98 9.01 -1.07
C TRP A 84 -5.24 8.69 -0.26
N ILE A 85 -6.28 9.54 -0.34
CA ILE A 85 -7.58 9.27 0.29
C ILE A 85 -8.27 8.03 -0.30
N GLY A 86 -8.18 7.83 -1.61
CA GLY A 86 -8.72 6.66 -2.31
C GLY A 86 -8.08 5.36 -1.84
N VAL A 87 -6.76 5.37 -1.58
CA VAL A 87 -6.03 4.25 -1.00
C VAL A 87 -6.50 3.97 0.42
N LEU A 88 -6.80 4.98 1.23
CA LEU A 88 -7.43 4.77 2.54
C LEU A 88 -8.83 4.12 2.41
N VAL A 89 -9.66 4.58 1.46
CA VAL A 89 -10.95 3.94 1.17
C VAL A 89 -10.76 2.49 0.71
N HIS A 90 -9.73 2.23 -0.10
CA HIS A 90 -9.37 0.89 -0.54
C HIS A 90 -9.02 -0.02 0.64
N ALA A 91 -8.11 0.43 1.51
CA ALA A 91 -7.70 -0.28 2.72
C ALA A 91 -8.91 -0.63 3.60
N LEU A 92 -9.73 0.37 3.93
CA LEU A 92 -10.94 0.17 4.73
C LEU A 92 -11.88 -0.85 4.09
N ASN A 93 -12.06 -0.79 2.77
CA ASN A 93 -12.95 -1.70 2.07
C ASN A 93 -12.42 -3.14 2.04
N VAL A 94 -11.14 -3.35 1.71
CA VAL A 94 -10.53 -4.69 1.67
C VAL A 94 -10.56 -5.33 3.04
N GLU A 95 -10.07 -4.63 4.06
CA GLU A 95 -10.01 -5.17 5.42
C GLU A 95 -11.40 -5.50 5.96
N ASN A 96 -12.39 -4.60 5.79
CA ASN A 96 -13.76 -4.91 6.21
C ASN A 96 -14.34 -6.10 5.44
N LEU A 97 -14.11 -6.25 4.14
CA LEU A 97 -14.63 -7.42 3.41
C LEU A 97 -13.99 -8.72 3.91
N CYS A 98 -12.69 -8.72 4.18
CA CYS A 98 -11.97 -9.88 4.73
C CYS A 98 -12.48 -10.30 6.11
N TYR A 99 -12.89 -9.36 6.96
CA TYR A 99 -13.36 -9.69 8.32
C TYR A 99 -14.85 -10.02 8.40
N TRP A 100 -15.68 -9.43 7.54
CA TRP A 100 -17.13 -9.56 7.63
C TRP A 100 -17.70 -10.69 6.77
N ILE A 101 -16.96 -11.14 5.76
CA ILE A 101 -17.36 -12.28 4.91
C ILE A 101 -16.65 -13.54 5.44
N PRO A 102 -17.39 -14.52 6.02
CA PRO A 102 -16.78 -15.71 6.63
C PRO A 102 -15.92 -16.55 5.67
N ASP A 103 -16.18 -16.45 4.37
CA ASP A 103 -15.42 -17.15 3.33
C ASP A 103 -14.06 -16.50 3.05
N LEU A 104 -13.92 -15.21 3.37
CA LEU A 104 -12.68 -14.44 3.23
C LEU A 104 -11.92 -14.29 4.56
N ASP A 105 -12.55 -14.65 5.67
CA ASP A 105 -11.94 -14.61 7.00
C ASP A 105 -10.87 -15.71 7.12
N ASN A 106 -9.63 -15.34 6.81
CA ASN A 106 -8.51 -16.28 6.67
C ASN A 106 -7.19 -15.81 7.29
N PHE A 107 -7.15 -14.66 7.96
CA PHE A 107 -5.97 -14.23 8.73
C PHE A 107 -6.32 -13.49 10.03
N TRP A 108 -5.38 -13.48 10.97
CA TRP A 108 -5.51 -12.80 12.26
C TRP A 108 -4.25 -12.03 12.59
N GLN A 109 -4.41 -10.74 12.87
CA GLN A 109 -3.31 -9.82 13.11
C GLN A 109 -2.94 -9.77 14.59
N ALA A 110 -1.65 -9.60 14.85
CA ALA A 110 -1.15 -9.23 16.16
C ALA A 110 -1.74 -7.89 16.60
N GLN A 111 -1.78 -7.66 17.90
CA GLN A 111 -2.46 -6.51 18.47
C GLN A 111 -1.52 -5.31 18.53
N GLY A 112 -1.89 -4.24 17.84
CA GLY A 112 -1.10 -3.01 17.76
C GLY A 112 -1.42 -2.02 18.85
N ILE A 113 -0.75 -0.86 18.79
CA ILE A 113 -1.02 0.27 19.70
C ILE A 113 -2.50 0.63 19.66
N LEU A 114 -3.10 0.63 18.45
CA LEU A 114 -4.51 0.82 18.21
C LEU A 114 -5.00 -0.27 17.24
N THR A 115 -5.96 -1.07 17.65
CA THR A 115 -6.58 -2.12 16.83
C THR A 115 -8.07 -1.87 16.69
N PHE A 116 -8.56 -1.83 15.45
CA PHE A 116 -9.95 -1.51 15.11
C PHE A 116 -10.78 -2.77 14.82
N PHE A 117 -12.11 -2.58 14.78
CA PHE A 117 -13.10 -3.57 14.31
C PHE A 117 -13.07 -4.89 15.10
N GLY A 118 -13.12 -4.82 16.42
CA GLY A 118 -13.17 -5.98 17.30
C GLY A 118 -11.81 -6.65 17.42
N ALA A 119 -10.75 -5.86 17.52
CA ALA A 119 -9.36 -6.33 17.60
C ALA A 119 -8.89 -7.09 16.33
N ARG A 120 -9.43 -6.76 15.16
CA ARG A 120 -9.08 -7.39 13.87
C ARG A 120 -8.01 -6.62 13.08
N ALA A 121 -8.10 -5.28 13.08
CA ALA A 121 -7.36 -4.43 12.14
C ALA A 121 -6.46 -3.42 12.87
N PRO A 122 -5.18 -3.72 13.08
CA PRO A 122 -4.23 -2.74 13.59
C PRO A 122 -4.19 -1.48 12.70
N LEU A 123 -3.98 -0.32 13.33
CA LEU A 123 -4.02 0.96 12.62
C LEU A 123 -2.99 1.04 11.48
N TYR A 124 -1.81 0.43 11.64
CA TYR A 124 -0.79 0.46 10.61
C TYR A 124 -1.22 -0.26 9.31
N ILE A 125 -2.16 -1.20 9.39
CA ILE A 125 -2.74 -1.84 8.19
C ILE A 125 -3.61 -0.83 7.47
N LEU A 126 -4.58 -0.23 8.17
CA LEU A 126 -5.52 0.74 7.60
C LEU A 126 -4.81 2.02 7.12
N LEU A 127 -3.81 2.47 7.87
CA LEU A 127 -3.11 3.74 7.71
C LEU A 127 -1.59 3.54 7.74
N GLY A 128 -1.09 2.71 6.83
CA GLY A 128 0.35 2.44 6.70
C GLY A 128 0.67 1.56 5.53
N ILE A 129 0.25 0.30 5.57
CA ILE A 129 0.55 -0.73 4.56
C ILE A 129 0.10 -0.27 3.17
N TYR A 130 -1.20 -0.06 2.96
CA TYR A 130 -1.73 0.30 1.63
C TYR A 130 -1.16 1.62 1.11
N HIS A 131 -0.91 2.59 1.98
CA HIS A 131 -0.24 3.84 1.59
C HIS A 131 1.21 3.61 1.19
N THR A 132 1.90 2.70 1.87
CA THR A 132 3.28 2.34 1.50
C THR A 132 3.28 1.54 0.22
N PHE A 133 2.37 0.58 0.02
CA PHE A 133 2.42 -0.32 -1.12
C PHE A 133 1.80 0.30 -2.37
N ASP A 134 0.54 0.72 -2.30
CA ASP A 134 -0.22 1.13 -3.47
C ASP A 134 0.12 2.55 -3.89
N TYR A 135 0.20 3.49 -2.94
CA TYR A 135 0.45 4.90 -3.28
C TYR A 135 1.88 5.12 -3.78
N ILE A 136 2.90 4.53 -3.13
CA ILE A 136 4.28 4.59 -3.63
C ILE A 136 4.37 3.99 -5.03
N SER A 137 3.80 2.79 -5.22
CA SER A 137 3.81 2.12 -6.53
C SER A 137 3.13 2.96 -7.59
N TYR A 138 1.97 3.54 -7.27
CA TYR A 138 1.26 4.46 -8.17
C TYR A 138 2.14 5.64 -8.59
N VAL A 139 2.75 6.35 -7.63
CA VAL A 139 3.59 7.53 -7.91
C VAL A 139 4.82 7.16 -8.73
N CYS A 140 5.52 6.09 -8.37
CA CYS A 140 6.70 5.63 -9.10
C CYS A 140 6.36 5.22 -10.53
N VAL A 141 5.24 4.52 -10.75
CA VAL A 141 4.80 4.11 -12.08
C VAL A 141 4.38 5.29 -12.95
N GLN A 142 3.84 6.38 -12.38
CA GLN A 142 3.55 7.59 -13.15
C GLN A 142 4.80 8.12 -13.87
N ARG A 143 5.99 7.97 -13.29
CA ARG A 143 7.28 8.40 -13.87
C ARG A 143 7.66 7.62 -15.15
N LEU A 144 7.09 6.44 -15.34
CA LEU A 144 7.31 5.60 -16.52
C LEU A 144 6.46 6.04 -17.72
N HIS A 145 5.45 6.91 -17.52
CA HIS A 145 4.54 7.40 -18.56
C HIS A 145 3.91 6.28 -19.40
N LEU A 146 3.61 5.15 -18.76
CA LEU A 146 3.05 3.98 -19.42
C LEU A 146 1.66 4.27 -20.02
N PRO A 147 1.27 3.55 -21.08
CA PRO A 147 -0.11 3.61 -21.56
C PRO A 147 -1.08 3.07 -20.49
N TRP A 148 -2.34 3.51 -20.55
CA TRP A 148 -3.34 3.23 -19.51
C TRP A 148 -3.53 1.74 -19.20
N TRP A 149 -3.40 0.87 -20.20
CA TRP A 149 -3.55 -0.58 -20.06
C TRP A 149 -2.35 -1.25 -19.36
N ALA A 150 -1.17 -0.66 -19.42
CA ALA A 150 0.05 -1.18 -18.76
C ALA A 150 0.27 -0.60 -17.36
N GLU A 151 -0.32 0.55 -17.07
CA GLU A 151 -0.10 1.26 -15.81
C GLU A 151 -0.62 0.49 -14.60
N GLY A 152 -1.85 -0.04 -14.66
CA GLY A 152 -2.42 -0.87 -13.59
C GLY A 152 -1.53 -2.07 -13.24
N PRO A 153 -1.16 -2.92 -14.22
CA PRO A 153 -0.24 -4.03 -14.00
C PRO A 153 1.10 -3.62 -13.40
N ALA A 154 1.67 -2.49 -13.82
CA ALA A 154 2.92 -1.98 -13.24
C ALA A 154 2.76 -1.58 -11.77
N VAL A 155 1.63 -0.95 -11.40
CA VAL A 155 1.34 -0.62 -10.00
C VAL A 155 1.13 -1.89 -9.18
N GLY A 156 0.45 -2.89 -9.73
CA GLY A 156 0.29 -4.20 -9.08
C GLY A 156 1.61 -4.90 -8.80
N LEU A 157 2.54 -4.90 -9.77
CA LEU A 157 3.89 -5.44 -9.56
C LEU A 157 4.67 -4.63 -8.51
N GLY A 158 4.56 -3.31 -8.53
CA GLY A 158 5.18 -2.44 -7.53
C GLY A 158 4.67 -2.73 -6.11
N ALA A 159 3.37 -2.96 -5.95
CA ALA A 159 2.78 -3.31 -4.67
C ALA A 159 3.37 -4.61 -4.13
N VAL A 160 3.44 -5.65 -4.97
CA VAL A 160 4.07 -6.95 -4.60
C VAL A 160 5.55 -6.80 -4.28
N MET A 161 6.28 -5.93 -4.98
CA MET A 161 7.70 -5.68 -4.67
C MET A 161 7.91 -5.10 -3.26
N LEU A 162 6.97 -4.29 -2.76
CA LEU A 162 7.04 -3.75 -1.39
C LEU A 162 6.52 -4.75 -0.37
N ASP A 163 5.50 -5.52 -0.74
CA ASP A 163 4.82 -6.50 0.09
C ASP A 163 5.67 -7.74 0.40
N MET A 164 6.40 -8.28 -0.58
CA MET A 164 7.10 -9.56 -0.43
C MET A 164 8.02 -9.69 0.80
N PRO A 165 8.93 -8.74 1.13
CA PRO A 165 9.72 -8.86 2.36
C PRO A 165 8.89 -8.67 3.63
N TYR A 166 7.81 -7.88 3.57
CA TYR A 166 6.88 -7.69 4.68
C TYR A 166 6.16 -9.00 4.98
N ASP A 167 5.61 -9.67 3.97
CA ASP A 167 4.87 -10.93 4.11
C ASP A 167 5.74 -12.06 4.69
N ILE A 168 6.94 -12.25 4.13
CA ILE A 168 7.87 -13.32 4.57
C ILE A 168 8.29 -13.11 6.03
N MET A 169 8.69 -11.88 6.38
CA MET A 169 9.13 -11.58 7.75
C MET A 169 7.96 -11.52 8.71
N GLY A 170 6.81 -11.01 8.29
CA GLY A 170 5.64 -10.83 9.13
C GLY A 170 5.08 -12.15 9.62
N ILE A 171 4.96 -13.15 8.74
CA ILE A 171 4.55 -14.49 9.18
C ILE A 171 5.59 -15.14 10.08
N LYS A 172 6.87 -15.06 9.72
CA LYS A 172 7.91 -15.69 10.53
C LYS A 172 8.05 -15.05 11.92
N LEU A 173 7.77 -13.75 12.04
CA LEU A 173 7.75 -13.01 13.29
C LEU A 173 6.35 -12.89 13.90
N VAL A 174 5.39 -13.66 13.39
CA VAL A 174 4.03 -13.80 13.94
C VAL A 174 3.27 -12.47 14.04
N TRP A 175 3.52 -11.52 13.13
CA TRP A 175 2.76 -10.27 13.01
C TRP A 175 1.31 -10.54 12.61
N TRP A 176 1.08 -11.63 11.89
CA TRP A 176 -0.22 -12.23 11.73
C TRP A 176 -0.07 -13.74 11.53
N THR A 177 -1.20 -14.44 11.59
CA THR A 177 -1.32 -15.84 11.24
C THR A 177 -2.32 -16.02 10.12
N TRP A 178 -2.13 -17.07 9.33
CA TRP A 178 -3.06 -17.48 8.30
C TRP A 178 -3.95 -18.61 8.82
N HIS A 179 -5.08 -18.83 8.15
CA HIS A 179 -5.95 -19.96 8.44
C HIS A 179 -5.30 -21.27 8.01
N ASP A 180 -5.20 -22.20 8.95
CA ASP A 180 -4.51 -23.48 8.82
C ASP A 180 -4.95 -24.28 7.58
N THR A 181 -6.25 -24.58 7.45
CA THR A 181 -6.75 -25.47 6.40
C THR A 181 -7.53 -24.80 5.27
N ASP A 182 -7.37 -23.49 5.05
CA ASP A 182 -8.14 -22.81 4.00
C ASP A 182 -7.55 -23.14 2.61
N PRO A 183 -8.32 -23.76 1.70
CA PRO A 183 -7.80 -24.24 0.41
C PRO A 183 -7.35 -23.09 -0.51
N ASN A 184 -7.82 -21.86 -0.30
CA ASN A 184 -7.39 -20.71 -1.09
C ASN A 184 -6.02 -20.17 -0.64
N ILE A 185 -5.48 -20.63 0.48
CA ILE A 185 -4.18 -20.14 1.00
C ILE A 185 -3.29 -21.29 1.48
N PHE A 186 -3.63 -22.51 1.07
CA PHE A 186 -2.94 -23.72 1.47
C PHE A 186 -1.51 -23.78 0.92
N ASP A 187 -1.34 -23.47 -0.36
CA ASP A 187 -0.04 -23.47 -1.04
C ASP A 187 0.78 -22.24 -0.63
N ARG A 188 1.95 -22.48 -0.03
CA ARG A 188 2.74 -21.44 0.64
C ARG A 188 4.23 -21.47 0.28
N MET A 189 4.86 -20.30 0.33
CA MET A 189 6.31 -20.12 0.27
C MET A 189 6.76 -19.41 1.55
N ASN A 190 7.66 -20.02 2.33
CA ASN A 190 8.05 -19.50 3.65
C ASN A 190 6.84 -19.21 4.56
N TRP A 191 5.83 -20.09 4.53
CA TRP A 191 4.56 -19.96 5.25
C TRP A 191 3.63 -18.83 4.77
N VAL A 192 4.03 -18.08 3.73
CA VAL A 192 3.20 -17.06 3.09
C VAL A 192 2.41 -17.68 1.92
N PRO A 193 1.08 -17.53 1.86
CA PRO A 193 0.27 -17.98 0.74
C PRO A 193 0.65 -17.29 -0.56
N TRP A 194 0.81 -18.07 -1.64
CA TRP A 194 1.06 -17.50 -2.97
C TRP A 194 -0.02 -16.53 -3.42
N ASN A 195 -1.27 -16.79 -3.01
CA ASN A 195 -2.40 -15.95 -3.36
C ASN A 195 -2.38 -14.58 -2.68
N SER A 196 -1.60 -14.37 -1.60
CA SER A 196 -1.40 -13.05 -1.00
C SER A 196 -0.83 -12.06 -2.04
N TYR A 197 0.27 -12.45 -2.70
CA TYR A 197 0.89 -11.66 -3.76
C TYR A 197 -0.03 -11.42 -4.95
N TYR A 198 -0.86 -12.42 -5.29
CA TYR A 198 -1.87 -12.27 -6.33
C TYR A 198 -2.87 -11.17 -5.95
N PHE A 199 -3.42 -11.23 -4.73
CA PHE A 199 -4.43 -10.27 -4.27
C PHE A 199 -3.87 -8.85 -4.28
N HIS A 200 -2.69 -8.62 -3.70
CA HIS A 200 -2.05 -7.31 -3.71
C HIS A 200 -1.83 -6.77 -5.13
N ALA A 201 -1.30 -7.59 -6.06
CA ALA A 201 -1.11 -7.16 -7.44
C ALA A 201 -2.43 -6.83 -8.16
N SER A 202 -3.44 -7.70 -8.02
CA SER A 202 -4.70 -7.57 -8.74
C SER A 202 -5.59 -6.43 -8.21
N PHE A 203 -5.60 -6.19 -6.90
CA PHE A 203 -6.34 -5.09 -6.28
C PHE A 203 -5.72 -3.74 -6.63
N ALA A 204 -4.39 -3.59 -6.50
CA ALA A 204 -3.70 -2.36 -6.85
C ALA A 204 -3.84 -2.04 -8.36
N CYS A 205 -3.76 -3.06 -9.23
CA CYS A 205 -4.03 -2.90 -10.66
C CYS A 205 -5.47 -2.42 -10.93
N SER A 206 -6.45 -3.06 -10.30
CA SER A 206 -7.87 -2.73 -10.45
C SER A 206 -8.18 -1.32 -9.96
N PHE A 207 -7.59 -0.91 -8.83
CA PHE A 207 -7.72 0.44 -8.30
C PHE A 207 -7.32 1.49 -9.35
N VAL A 208 -6.16 1.32 -10.00
CA VAL A 208 -5.66 2.26 -11.00
C VAL A 208 -6.55 2.29 -12.24
N TRP A 209 -6.94 1.13 -12.76
CA TRP A 209 -7.82 1.07 -13.93
C TRP A 209 -9.19 1.71 -13.67
N ILE A 210 -9.84 1.36 -12.56
CA ILE A 210 -11.15 1.90 -12.21
C ILE A 210 -11.04 3.41 -11.98
N MET A 211 -10.01 3.87 -11.27
CA MET A 211 -9.78 5.30 -11.08
C MET A 211 -9.63 6.04 -12.41
N LYS A 212 -8.84 5.49 -13.35
CA LYS A 212 -8.62 6.11 -14.67
C LYS A 212 -9.89 6.15 -15.50
N VAL A 213 -10.62 5.04 -15.55
CA VAL A 213 -11.90 4.95 -16.27
C VAL A 213 -12.90 5.93 -15.66
N ALA A 214 -13.03 5.96 -14.33
CA ALA A 214 -13.90 6.90 -13.65
C ALA A 214 -13.50 8.36 -13.94
N ARG A 215 -12.19 8.66 -13.96
CA ARG A 215 -11.71 10.01 -14.28
C ARG A 215 -12.02 10.40 -15.72
N TYR A 216 -11.82 9.49 -16.67
CA TYR A 216 -12.14 9.71 -18.09
C TYR A 216 -13.60 10.10 -18.31
N PHE A 217 -14.54 9.50 -17.57
CA PHE A 217 -15.97 9.80 -17.69
C PHE A 217 -16.44 11.00 -16.86
N LEU A 218 -15.87 11.25 -15.69
CA LEU A 218 -16.42 12.20 -14.72
C LEU A 218 -15.68 13.54 -14.68
N VAL A 219 -14.39 13.58 -15.02
CA VAL A 219 -13.53 14.76 -14.94
C VAL A 219 -12.71 14.95 -16.23
N GLN A 220 -12.13 16.14 -16.41
CA GLN A 220 -11.26 16.44 -17.56
C GLN A 220 -9.82 16.07 -17.24
N GLU A 221 -8.92 16.06 -18.22
CA GLU A 221 -7.50 15.81 -17.96
C GLU A 221 -6.90 16.89 -17.05
N ALA A 222 -7.24 18.17 -17.28
CA ALA A 222 -6.88 19.26 -16.39
C ALA A 222 -7.69 19.22 -15.09
N TYR A 223 -7.02 19.45 -13.96
CA TYR A 223 -7.63 19.51 -12.64
C TYR A 223 -8.47 20.78 -12.46
N ASP A 224 -9.70 20.59 -12.01
CA ASP A 224 -10.66 21.65 -11.71
C ASP A 224 -11.10 21.55 -10.24
N TRP A 225 -10.72 22.53 -9.43
CA TRP A 225 -11.09 22.56 -8.00
C TRP A 225 -12.61 22.64 -7.78
N LYS A 226 -13.38 23.18 -8.74
CA LYS A 226 -14.84 23.24 -8.65
C LYS A 226 -15.48 21.86 -8.79
N LYS A 227 -14.74 20.89 -9.34
CA LYS A 227 -15.17 19.48 -9.51
C LYS A 227 -14.58 18.55 -8.45
N PHE A 228 -14.14 19.09 -7.30
CA PHE A 228 -13.56 18.28 -6.21
C PHE A 228 -14.43 17.06 -5.83
N GLY A 229 -15.76 17.23 -5.79
CA GLY A 229 -16.68 16.13 -5.48
C GLY A 229 -16.66 15.00 -6.51
N ARG A 230 -16.40 15.32 -7.79
CA ARG A 230 -16.25 14.32 -8.85
C ARG A 230 -14.91 13.61 -8.76
N GLU A 231 -13.83 14.34 -8.45
CA GLU A 231 -12.51 13.73 -8.20
C GLU A 231 -12.57 12.78 -7.00
N PHE A 232 -13.23 13.19 -5.92
CA PHE A 232 -13.49 12.32 -4.76
C PHE A 232 -14.31 11.09 -5.15
N LEU A 233 -15.37 11.26 -5.95
CA LEU A 233 -16.17 10.13 -6.44
C LEU A 233 -15.33 9.15 -7.26
N CYS A 234 -14.41 9.61 -8.12
CA CYS A 234 -13.54 8.73 -8.90
C CYS A 234 -12.68 7.83 -8.00
N VAL A 235 -12.04 8.40 -6.97
CA VAL A 235 -11.16 7.66 -6.07
C VAL A 235 -11.94 6.80 -5.08
N PHE A 236 -13.14 7.23 -4.69
CA PHE A 236 -14.06 6.43 -3.87
C PHE A 236 -14.55 5.19 -4.62
N LEU A 237 -14.95 5.35 -5.89
CA LEU A 237 -15.31 4.23 -6.77
C LEU A 237 -14.12 3.28 -6.95
N ALA A 238 -12.92 3.81 -7.17
CA ALA A 238 -11.71 3.00 -7.26
C ALA A 238 -11.46 2.21 -5.97
N GLY A 239 -11.47 2.85 -4.79
CA GLY A 239 -11.24 2.16 -3.52
C GLY A 239 -12.28 1.07 -3.21
N THR A 240 -13.55 1.34 -3.54
CA THR A 240 -14.65 0.40 -3.28
C THR A 240 -14.70 -0.76 -4.28
N LEU A 241 -14.42 -0.50 -5.56
CA LEU A 241 -14.56 -1.49 -6.62
C LEU A 241 -13.24 -2.25 -6.94
N ALA A 242 -12.10 -1.79 -6.43
CA ALA A 242 -10.80 -2.45 -6.64
C ALA A 242 -10.78 -3.91 -6.17
N PHE A 243 -11.38 -4.19 -5.00
CA PHE A 243 -11.53 -5.55 -4.49
C PHE A 243 -12.24 -6.44 -5.52
N TRP A 244 -13.44 -6.05 -5.94
CA TRP A 244 -14.23 -6.80 -6.92
C TRP A 244 -13.53 -6.94 -8.27
N GLY A 245 -12.85 -5.87 -8.72
CA GLY A 245 -12.02 -5.89 -9.92
C GLY A 245 -10.92 -6.95 -9.84
N GLY A 246 -10.18 -7.02 -8.73
CA GLY A 246 -9.14 -8.02 -8.56
C GLY A 246 -9.70 -9.43 -8.37
N THR A 247 -10.84 -9.59 -7.70
CA THR A 247 -11.53 -10.88 -7.61
C THR A 247 -11.94 -11.40 -8.99
N ILE A 248 -12.35 -10.54 -9.92
CA ILE A 248 -12.63 -10.95 -11.31
C ILE A 248 -11.35 -11.43 -11.99
N GLN A 249 -10.22 -10.75 -11.80
CA GLN A 249 -8.94 -11.19 -12.36
C GLN A 249 -8.53 -12.56 -11.81
N PHE A 250 -8.65 -12.73 -10.49
CA PHE A 250 -8.42 -13.99 -9.80
C PHE A 250 -9.33 -15.10 -10.35
N ALA A 251 -10.63 -14.81 -10.50
CA ALA A 251 -11.59 -15.79 -10.99
C ALA A 251 -11.37 -16.23 -12.44
N LEU A 252 -10.78 -15.37 -13.27
CA LEU A 252 -10.52 -15.70 -14.67
C LEU A 252 -9.21 -16.49 -14.86
N LEU A 253 -8.21 -16.27 -14.02
CA LEU A 253 -6.87 -16.83 -14.22
C LEU A 253 -6.51 -17.92 -13.20
N TYR A 254 -6.85 -17.71 -11.93
CA TYR A 254 -6.52 -18.64 -10.85
C TYR A 254 -7.49 -19.82 -10.80
N HIS A 255 -8.79 -19.57 -10.63
CA HIS A 255 -9.77 -20.65 -10.38
C HIS A 255 -9.82 -21.71 -11.50
N PRO A 256 -9.78 -21.36 -12.80
CA PRO A 256 -9.68 -22.36 -13.86
C PRO A 256 -8.46 -23.26 -13.71
N ALA A 257 -7.28 -22.69 -13.48
CA ALA A 257 -6.02 -23.42 -13.39
C ALA A 257 -5.90 -24.25 -12.11
N HIS A 258 -6.12 -23.62 -10.95
CA HIS A 258 -5.95 -24.25 -9.66
C HIS A 258 -7.11 -25.20 -9.34
N ASP A 259 -8.35 -24.72 -9.40
CA ASP A 259 -9.45 -25.54 -8.90
C ASP A 259 -9.80 -26.67 -9.86
N TYR A 260 -9.91 -26.40 -11.16
CA TYR A 260 -10.32 -27.43 -12.12
C TYR A 260 -9.18 -28.36 -12.56
N PHE A 261 -7.96 -27.83 -12.75
CA PHE A 261 -6.81 -28.62 -13.20
C PHE A 261 -5.86 -29.03 -12.07
N GLY A 262 -6.06 -28.57 -10.83
CA GLY A 262 -5.21 -28.93 -9.69
C GLY A 262 -3.79 -28.36 -9.80
N ILE A 263 -3.60 -27.27 -10.54
CA ILE A 263 -2.28 -26.63 -10.68
C ILE A 263 -1.96 -25.87 -9.38
N HIS A 264 -0.81 -26.16 -8.78
CA HIS A 264 -0.33 -25.50 -7.57
C HIS A 264 -0.30 -23.96 -7.72
N SER A 265 -0.69 -23.25 -6.66
CA SER A 265 -0.90 -21.79 -6.63
C SER A 265 0.35 -20.99 -6.93
N GLU A 266 1.53 -21.57 -6.69
CA GLU A 266 2.83 -21.00 -7.09
C GLU A 266 2.87 -20.74 -8.59
N TYR A 267 2.55 -21.75 -9.40
CA TYR A 267 2.67 -21.63 -10.86
C TYR A 267 1.64 -20.66 -11.43
N THR A 268 0.42 -20.64 -10.87
CA THR A 268 -0.63 -19.72 -11.31
C THR A 268 -0.27 -18.28 -10.96
N THR A 269 0.28 -18.04 -9.76
CA THR A 269 0.72 -16.72 -9.31
C THR A 269 1.93 -16.23 -10.11
N ILE A 270 2.96 -17.06 -10.30
CA ILE A 270 4.13 -16.71 -11.11
C ILE A 270 3.70 -16.40 -12.55
N ALA A 271 2.83 -17.21 -13.16
CA ALA A 271 2.33 -16.95 -14.50
C ALA A 271 1.57 -15.61 -14.59
N PHE A 272 0.75 -15.29 -13.58
CA PHE A 272 0.03 -14.02 -13.50
C PHE A 272 0.98 -12.82 -13.39
N LEU A 273 1.94 -12.86 -12.47
CA LEU A 273 2.93 -11.79 -12.31
C LEU A 273 3.83 -11.67 -13.54
N ALA A 274 4.20 -12.78 -14.19
CA ALA A 274 4.93 -12.77 -15.45
C ALA A 274 4.11 -12.15 -16.58
N PHE A 275 2.80 -12.42 -16.66
CA PHE A 275 1.91 -11.80 -17.64
C PHE A 275 1.82 -10.28 -17.44
N TYR A 276 1.70 -9.83 -16.19
CA TYR A 276 1.79 -8.41 -15.85
C TYR A 276 3.14 -7.82 -16.28
N ALA A 277 4.25 -8.50 -15.98
CA ALA A 277 5.58 -8.02 -16.35
C ALA A 277 5.75 -7.90 -17.87
N ILE A 278 5.20 -8.85 -18.64
CA ILE A 278 5.20 -8.81 -20.11
C ILE A 278 4.36 -7.63 -20.62
N ILE A 279 3.16 -7.39 -20.07
CA ILE A 279 2.33 -6.22 -20.41
C ILE A 279 3.12 -4.94 -20.18
N VAL A 280 3.72 -4.79 -19.01
CA VAL A 280 4.52 -3.61 -18.65
C VAL A 280 5.71 -3.46 -19.60
N TYR A 281 6.43 -4.54 -19.88
CA TYR A 281 7.55 -4.54 -20.80
C TYR A 281 7.14 -4.12 -22.22
N ILE A 282 6.03 -4.63 -22.75
CA ILE A 282 5.51 -4.24 -24.06
C ILE A 282 5.11 -2.76 -24.06
N GLY A 283 4.40 -2.31 -23.01
CA GLY A 283 3.97 -0.92 -22.87
C GLY A 283 5.16 0.05 -22.79
N ASP A 284 6.19 -0.34 -22.06
CA ASP A 284 7.43 0.42 -21.92
C ASP A 284 8.24 0.48 -23.23
N ARG A 285 8.36 -0.64 -23.95
CA ARG A 285 9.05 -0.69 -25.27
C ARG A 285 8.33 0.10 -26.36
N GLN A 286 7.02 0.19 -26.28
CA GLN A 286 6.20 0.98 -27.20
C GLN A 286 6.08 2.44 -26.78
N ASN A 287 6.61 2.82 -25.62
CA ASN A 287 6.52 4.19 -25.13
C ASN A 287 7.44 5.12 -25.94
N LYS A 288 6.81 6.01 -26.72
CA LYS A 288 7.51 7.00 -27.55
C LYS A 288 7.77 8.33 -26.83
N LYS A 289 7.28 8.49 -25.60
CA LYS A 289 7.45 9.73 -24.84
C LYS A 289 8.89 9.84 -24.36
N SER A 290 9.61 10.83 -24.87
CA SER A 290 10.99 11.13 -24.44
C SER A 290 11.07 11.43 -22.94
N GLU A 291 10.01 12.01 -22.37
CA GLU A 291 9.87 12.29 -20.95
C GLU A 291 10.10 11.05 -20.09
N ALA A 292 9.64 9.87 -20.52
CA ALA A 292 9.77 8.61 -19.79
C ALA A 292 11.23 8.20 -19.52
N ARG A 293 12.19 8.77 -20.26
CA ARG A 293 13.63 8.46 -20.20
C ARG A 293 14.49 9.71 -19.97
N ALA A 294 13.89 10.84 -19.59
CA ALA A 294 14.63 12.07 -19.34
C ALA A 294 15.57 11.95 -18.13
N GLY A 295 15.24 11.07 -17.17
CA GLY A 295 15.91 10.99 -15.88
C GLY A 295 15.56 12.18 -14.99
N ASP A 296 15.74 12.00 -13.69
CA ASP A 296 15.50 13.05 -12.70
C ASP A 296 16.75 13.26 -11.85
N LYS A 297 17.35 14.45 -11.94
CA LYS A 297 18.53 14.81 -11.16
C LYS A 297 18.21 14.95 -9.67
N TYR A 298 16.97 15.29 -9.34
CA TYR A 298 16.49 15.51 -7.98
C TYR A 298 15.48 14.42 -7.58
N PHE A 299 15.75 13.18 -8.00
CA PHE A 299 14.84 12.05 -7.80
C PHE A 299 14.59 11.70 -6.33
N PHE A 300 15.49 12.06 -5.42
CA PHE A 300 15.43 11.67 -4.01
C PHE A 300 14.50 12.61 -3.21
N ASP A 301 13.21 12.27 -3.20
CA ASP A 301 12.16 12.93 -2.42
C ASP A 301 11.62 12.03 -1.29
N GLU A 302 10.42 12.29 -0.78
CA GLU A 302 9.80 11.50 0.30
C GLU A 302 9.55 10.04 -0.12
N ILE A 303 9.36 9.76 -1.41
CA ILE A 303 9.00 8.42 -1.90
C ILE A 303 10.21 7.47 -1.92
N PRO A 304 11.36 7.79 -2.53
CA PRO A 304 12.57 6.99 -2.38
C PRO A 304 13.02 6.88 -0.94
N LEU A 305 12.86 7.92 -0.12
CA LEU A 305 13.19 7.83 1.30
C LEU A 305 12.33 6.76 2.00
N ALA A 306 11.02 6.74 1.75
CA ALA A 306 10.12 5.72 2.30
C ALA A 306 10.52 4.31 1.83
N ILE A 307 10.85 4.14 0.54
CA ILE A 307 11.32 2.86 -0.02
C ILE A 307 12.64 2.41 0.64
N CYS A 308 13.60 3.32 0.80
CA CYS A 308 14.87 3.02 1.45
C CYS A 308 14.67 2.62 2.91
N VAL A 309 13.86 3.34 3.67
CA VAL A 309 13.55 3.00 5.06
C VAL A 309 12.86 1.64 5.15
N HIS A 310 11.87 1.38 4.28
CA HIS A 310 11.16 0.10 4.21
C HIS A 310 12.12 -1.08 4.00
N TYR A 311 12.95 -1.06 2.96
CA TYR A 311 13.85 -2.18 2.68
C TYR A 311 15.02 -2.28 3.66
N MET A 312 15.60 -1.17 4.11
CA MET A 312 16.64 -1.21 5.14
C MET A 312 16.09 -1.79 6.45
N PHE A 313 14.83 -1.49 6.80
CA PHE A 313 14.18 -2.08 7.95
C PHE A 313 14.16 -3.61 7.87
N TYR A 314 13.70 -4.22 6.77
CA TYR A 314 13.69 -5.69 6.66
C TYR A 314 15.09 -6.30 6.59
N MET A 315 16.03 -5.65 5.90
CA MET A 315 17.42 -6.12 5.82
C MET A 315 18.10 -6.15 7.20
N ILE A 316 17.80 -5.18 8.07
CA ILE A 316 18.28 -5.15 9.46
C ILE A 316 17.48 -6.14 10.31
N LEU A 317 16.16 -6.11 10.21
CA LEU A 317 15.24 -6.92 10.99
C LEU A 317 15.54 -8.41 10.87
N VAL A 318 15.79 -8.91 9.65
CA VAL A 318 16.10 -10.33 9.43
C VAL A 318 17.39 -10.77 10.12
N ILE A 319 18.33 -9.86 10.41
CA ILE A 319 19.56 -10.18 11.15
C ILE A 319 19.33 -10.16 12.66
N VAL A 320 18.58 -9.17 13.15
CA VAL A 320 18.50 -8.88 14.59
C VAL A 320 17.31 -9.55 15.29
N ALA A 321 16.24 -9.87 14.55
CA ALA A 321 15.03 -10.43 15.13
C ALA A 321 15.23 -11.91 15.46
N ASP A 322 14.79 -12.29 16.65
CA ASP A 322 14.73 -13.68 17.10
C ASP A 322 13.26 -14.07 17.35
N PRO A 323 12.66 -14.91 16.50
CA PRO A 323 11.27 -15.31 16.62
C PRO A 323 10.96 -16.09 17.90
N VAL A 324 11.95 -16.73 18.54
CA VAL A 324 11.75 -17.51 19.77
C VAL A 324 11.31 -16.63 20.95
N ASN A 325 11.71 -15.35 20.93
CA ASN A 325 11.36 -14.41 22.00
C ASN A 325 10.00 -13.73 21.77
N ILE A 326 9.26 -14.11 20.73
CA ILE A 326 7.99 -13.48 20.37
C ILE A 326 6.82 -14.24 21.01
N VAL A 327 5.98 -13.48 21.70
CA VAL A 327 4.70 -13.94 22.23
C VAL A 327 3.60 -13.01 21.72
N ALA A 328 2.77 -13.52 20.80
CA ALA A 328 1.65 -12.77 20.24
C ALA A 328 0.35 -13.14 20.98
N GLU A 329 -0.04 -12.33 21.96
CA GLU A 329 -1.32 -12.45 22.66
C GLU A 329 -2.39 -11.63 21.94
N GLY A 330 -3.46 -12.29 21.50
CA GLY A 330 -4.48 -11.60 20.72
C GLY A 330 -5.61 -12.49 20.26
N LEU A 331 -6.40 -11.93 19.35
CA LEU A 331 -7.40 -12.67 18.61
C LEU A 331 -6.71 -13.53 17.54
N HIS A 332 -6.98 -14.83 17.53
CA HIS A 332 -6.40 -15.78 16.58
C HIS A 332 -7.49 -16.70 16.00
N GLN A 333 -7.09 -17.65 15.14
CA GLN A 333 -8.00 -18.66 14.63
C GLN A 333 -8.66 -19.40 15.81
N PRO A 334 -10.00 -19.44 15.91
CA PRO A 334 -10.63 -19.92 17.14
C PRO A 334 -10.34 -21.40 17.38
N ILE A 335 -10.02 -21.78 18.61
CA ILE A 335 -9.80 -23.18 19.00
C ILE A 335 -11.13 -23.79 19.44
N GLY A 336 -11.48 -24.94 18.87
CA GLY A 336 -12.78 -25.58 19.04
C GLY A 336 -12.82 -27.02 18.51
N PRO A 337 -14.01 -27.60 18.30
CA PRO A 337 -14.15 -28.98 17.81
C PRO A 337 -13.54 -29.18 16.42
N CYS A 338 -12.55 -30.07 16.30
CA CYS A 338 -11.85 -30.35 15.03
C CYS A 338 -12.75 -30.92 13.90
N ASN A 339 -13.92 -31.49 14.25
CA ASN A 339 -14.84 -32.10 13.30
C ASN A 339 -15.78 -31.08 12.61
N GLU A 340 -15.78 -29.82 13.04
CA GLU A 340 -16.62 -28.79 12.41
C GLU A 340 -15.93 -28.22 11.16
N ILE A 341 -16.64 -28.34 10.04
CA ILE A 341 -16.22 -27.84 8.72
C ILE A 341 -17.14 -26.71 8.27
N GLN A 342 -16.53 -25.71 7.66
CA GLN A 342 -17.18 -24.57 7.02
C GLN A 342 -17.07 -24.71 5.51
N LYS A 343 -18.16 -24.37 4.80
CA LYS A 343 -18.18 -24.29 3.35
C LYS A 343 -17.64 -22.93 2.92
N VAL A 344 -16.78 -22.92 1.91
CA VAL A 344 -16.22 -21.72 1.28
C VAL A 344 -16.72 -21.66 -0.16
N GLN A 345 -17.44 -20.60 -0.52
CA GLN A 345 -17.91 -20.42 -1.89
C GLN A 345 -16.86 -19.68 -2.71
N THR A 346 -16.40 -20.29 -3.80
CA THR A 346 -15.56 -19.59 -4.76
C THR A 346 -16.41 -18.69 -5.67
N PRO A 347 -15.86 -17.59 -6.19
CA PRO A 347 -16.48 -16.77 -7.23
C PRO A 347 -16.95 -17.54 -8.48
N THR A 348 -16.36 -18.71 -8.75
CA THR A 348 -16.75 -19.60 -9.87
C THR A 348 -17.95 -20.51 -9.53
N GLY A 349 -18.51 -20.40 -8.33
CA GLY A 349 -19.65 -21.18 -7.86
C GLY A 349 -19.29 -22.57 -7.34
N ARG A 350 -17.98 -22.90 -7.22
CA ARG A 350 -17.54 -24.14 -6.60
C ARG A 350 -17.56 -23.99 -5.08
N VAL A 351 -18.00 -25.03 -4.39
CA VAL A 351 -17.99 -25.06 -2.92
C VAL A 351 -16.80 -25.88 -2.47
N LEU A 352 -15.86 -25.22 -1.81
CA LEU A 352 -14.74 -25.84 -1.10
C LEU A 352 -15.06 -25.96 0.39
N THR A 353 -14.22 -26.65 1.15
CA THR A 353 -14.41 -26.84 2.60
C THR A 353 -13.12 -26.55 3.36
N LYS A 354 -13.24 -25.85 4.49
CA LYS A 354 -12.15 -25.64 5.47
C LYS A 354 -12.62 -26.04 6.87
N LYS A 355 -11.71 -26.38 7.79
CA LYS A 355 -12.04 -26.54 9.21
C LYS A 355 -12.46 -25.19 9.77
N LYS A 356 -13.49 -25.17 10.62
CA LYS A 356 -13.95 -23.93 11.25
C LYS A 356 -13.03 -23.46 12.39
N TYR A 357 -12.38 -24.41 13.04
CA TYR A 357 -11.53 -24.18 14.21
C TYR A 357 -10.12 -24.71 13.98
N LEU A 358 -9.16 -24.11 14.69
CA LEU A 358 -7.81 -24.62 14.78
C LEU A 358 -7.81 -25.94 15.57
N CYS A 359 -7.29 -27.01 14.99
CA CYS A 359 -7.19 -28.31 15.63
C CYS A 359 -5.79 -28.53 16.19
N LEU A 360 -5.64 -28.45 17.51
CA LEU A 360 -4.33 -28.55 18.17
C LEU A 360 -3.61 -29.89 17.96
N ASP A 361 -4.36 -30.97 17.72
CA ASP A 361 -3.80 -32.32 17.51
C ASP A 361 -3.28 -32.55 16.08
N ASP A 362 -3.71 -31.71 15.13
CA ASP A 362 -3.47 -31.86 13.68
C ASP A 362 -2.89 -30.58 13.07
N TYR A 363 -2.30 -29.72 13.90
CA TYR A 363 -1.65 -28.49 13.47
C TYR A 363 -0.21 -28.80 13.02
N ASP A 364 0.12 -28.47 11.78
CA ASP A 364 1.41 -28.83 11.16
C ASP A 364 2.23 -27.63 10.68
N GLU A 365 1.71 -26.40 10.77
CA GLU A 365 2.51 -25.23 10.43
C GLU A 365 3.59 -24.99 11.50
N LYS A 366 4.80 -24.60 11.06
CA LYS A 366 5.97 -24.55 11.94
C LYS A 366 6.42 -23.15 12.31
N TYR A 367 5.66 -22.10 12.03
CA TYR A 367 6.08 -20.72 12.32
C TYR A 367 5.63 -20.22 13.70
N PHE A 368 4.62 -20.84 14.32
CA PHE A 368 4.30 -20.67 15.73
C PHE A 368 3.97 -22.00 16.41
N ASP A 369 4.01 -22.01 17.74
CA ASP A 369 3.44 -23.07 18.57
C ASP A 369 2.94 -22.48 19.90
N PHE A 370 2.82 -23.33 20.93
CA PHE A 370 2.34 -22.97 22.26
C PHE A 370 3.39 -23.17 23.38
N HIS A 371 4.69 -23.18 23.06
CA HIS A 371 5.75 -23.52 24.02
C HIS A 371 5.93 -22.51 25.16
N CYS A 372 5.59 -21.24 24.92
CA CYS A 372 5.64 -20.16 25.91
C CYS A 372 4.51 -20.24 26.96
N LEU A 373 3.50 -21.10 26.74
CA LEU A 373 2.46 -21.32 27.74
C LEU A 373 2.93 -22.32 28.81
N PRO A 374 2.59 -22.09 30.09
CA PRO A 374 2.82 -23.05 31.17
C PRO A 374 2.22 -24.43 30.82
N LYS A 375 2.90 -25.52 31.22
CA LYS A 375 2.47 -26.90 30.87
C LYS A 375 1.07 -27.26 31.40
N ASP A 376 0.67 -26.63 32.50
CA ASP A 376 -0.63 -26.67 33.15
C ASP A 376 -1.69 -25.76 32.48
N ALA A 377 -1.26 -24.75 31.73
CA ALA A 377 -2.09 -23.85 30.94
C ALA A 377 -2.14 -24.21 29.44
N ARG A 378 -1.76 -25.46 29.08
CA ARG A 378 -1.86 -25.94 27.69
C ARG A 378 -3.30 -25.77 27.22
N LEU A 379 -3.45 -25.03 26.12
CA LEU A 379 -4.74 -24.81 25.49
C LEU A 379 -5.40 -26.17 25.25
N ARG A 380 -6.56 -26.36 25.86
CA ARG A 380 -7.41 -27.54 25.65
C ARG A 380 -8.81 -27.03 25.44
N TYR A 381 -9.40 -27.46 24.35
CA TYR A 381 -10.83 -27.29 24.17
C TYR A 381 -11.55 -28.34 25.03
N GLU A 382 -12.32 -27.88 26.01
CA GLU A 382 -13.22 -28.75 26.77
C GLU A 382 -14.55 -28.88 26.02
N LYS A 383 -15.02 -30.13 25.85
CA LYS A 383 -16.25 -30.41 25.09
C LYS A 383 -17.46 -29.74 25.76
N GLY A 384 -18.01 -28.72 25.13
CA GLY A 384 -19.15 -27.94 25.64
C GLY A 384 -18.78 -26.55 26.17
N ALA A 385 -17.49 -26.20 26.20
CA ALA A 385 -17.03 -24.84 26.42
C ALA A 385 -17.22 -23.99 25.15
N GLU A 386 -17.22 -22.67 25.32
CA GLU A 386 -17.20 -21.74 24.18
C GLU A 386 -15.85 -21.82 23.46
N PRO A 387 -15.81 -21.61 22.13
CA PRO A 387 -14.56 -21.57 21.38
C PRO A 387 -13.61 -20.50 21.92
N LEU A 388 -12.32 -20.82 21.97
CA LEU A 388 -11.31 -19.89 22.46
C LEU A 388 -10.82 -19.02 21.32
N HIS A 389 -11.24 -17.75 21.32
CA HIS A 389 -10.87 -16.77 20.31
C HIS A 389 -9.62 -15.95 20.66
N TRP A 390 -9.37 -15.74 21.96
CA TRP A 390 -8.26 -14.92 22.45
C TRP A 390 -7.27 -15.78 23.23
N TYR A 391 -6.04 -15.91 22.72
CA TYR A 391 -4.98 -16.70 23.35
C TYR A 391 -3.59 -16.20 22.93
N ALA A 392 -2.55 -16.75 23.53
CA ALA A 392 -1.17 -16.44 23.17
C ALA A 392 -0.57 -17.55 22.31
N ILE A 393 0.17 -17.14 21.28
CA ILE A 393 1.00 -18.01 20.44
C ILE A 393 2.45 -17.56 20.51
N CYS A 394 3.36 -18.49 20.26
CA CYS A 394 4.79 -18.31 20.48
C CYS A 394 5.52 -18.54 19.16
N GLY A 395 6.40 -17.62 18.75
CA GLY A 395 7.18 -17.78 17.52
C GLY A 395 8.20 -18.92 17.63
N THR A 396 8.43 -19.64 16.54
CA THR A 396 9.41 -20.73 16.50
C THR A 396 10.76 -20.26 15.96
N PRO A 397 11.89 -20.92 16.31
CA PRO A 397 13.21 -20.57 15.76
C PRO A 397 13.24 -20.69 14.24
N PHE A 398 14.15 -19.97 13.58
CA PHE A 398 14.44 -20.22 12.17
C PHE A 398 14.98 -21.63 11.98
N GLU A 399 14.41 -22.41 11.04
CA GLU A 399 15.01 -23.70 10.65
C GLU A 399 16.40 -23.47 10.03
N ASN A 400 16.49 -22.47 9.15
CA ASN A 400 17.74 -21.99 8.55
C ASN A 400 17.72 -20.46 8.48
N HIS A 401 18.34 -19.80 9.47
CA HIS A 401 18.34 -18.33 9.54
C HIS A 401 19.08 -17.69 8.36
N ALA A 402 20.15 -18.32 7.88
CA ALA A 402 20.92 -17.84 6.74
C ALA A 402 20.11 -17.80 5.45
N GLU A 403 19.15 -18.72 5.27
CA GLU A 403 18.23 -18.73 4.14
C GLU A 403 17.30 -17.51 4.15
N TYR A 404 16.72 -17.18 5.31
CA TYR A 404 15.91 -15.96 5.43
C TYR A 404 16.73 -14.69 5.15
N ILE A 405 17.95 -14.59 5.69
CA ILE A 405 18.85 -13.46 5.42
C ILE A 405 19.10 -13.36 3.90
N PHE A 406 19.47 -14.47 3.26
CA PHE A 406 19.75 -14.51 1.83
C PHE A 406 18.54 -14.10 0.98
N ILE A 407 17.35 -14.65 1.28
CA ILE A 407 16.12 -14.36 0.55
C ILE A 407 15.74 -12.88 0.70
N ILE A 408 15.65 -12.37 1.94
CA ILE A 408 15.24 -10.98 2.20
C ILE A 408 16.23 -10.00 1.59
N TRP A 409 17.53 -10.22 1.74
CA TRP A 409 18.54 -9.34 1.15
C TRP A 409 18.48 -9.35 -0.38
N THR A 410 18.31 -10.52 -0.99
CA THR A 410 18.20 -10.65 -2.45
C THR A 410 16.98 -9.90 -2.97
N ILE A 411 15.81 -10.10 -2.35
CA ILE A 411 14.56 -9.40 -2.68
C ILE A 411 14.74 -7.89 -2.54
N CYS A 412 15.24 -7.42 -1.40
CA CYS A 412 15.41 -5.99 -1.12
C CYS A 412 16.39 -5.34 -2.11
N ILE A 413 17.56 -5.93 -2.36
CA ILE A 413 18.56 -5.37 -3.28
C ILE A 413 18.06 -5.36 -4.73
N LEU A 414 17.43 -6.45 -5.17
CA LEU A 414 16.86 -6.55 -6.50
C LEU A 414 15.79 -5.48 -6.71
N TYR A 415 14.83 -5.38 -5.80
CA TYR A 415 13.72 -4.44 -5.93
C TYR A 415 14.16 -2.99 -5.74
N MET A 416 15.08 -2.69 -4.81
CA MET A 416 15.71 -1.37 -4.72
C MET A 416 16.37 -0.95 -6.04
N THR A 417 17.00 -1.90 -6.75
CA THR A 417 17.59 -1.62 -8.07
C THR A 417 16.51 -1.26 -9.09
N ILE A 418 15.39 -1.97 -9.10
CA ILE A 418 14.25 -1.67 -9.98
C ILE A 418 13.63 -0.30 -9.64
N TRP A 419 13.39 -0.02 -8.36
CA TRP A 419 12.89 1.28 -7.91
C TRP A 419 13.83 2.42 -8.31
N PHE A 420 15.14 2.21 -8.18
CA PHE A 420 16.13 3.18 -8.64
C PHE A 420 15.99 3.46 -10.15
N GLN A 421 15.77 2.44 -10.98
CA GLN A 421 15.52 2.65 -12.42
C GLN A 421 14.21 3.42 -12.65
N TRP A 422 13.14 3.09 -11.94
CA TRP A 422 11.85 3.75 -12.10
C TRP A 422 11.85 5.21 -11.63
N ILE A 423 12.59 5.53 -10.58
CA ILE A 423 12.55 6.86 -9.97
C ILE A 423 13.65 7.77 -10.53
N ALA A 424 14.89 7.29 -10.58
CA ALA A 424 16.05 8.11 -10.95
C ALA A 424 16.30 8.18 -12.47
N LYS A 425 15.97 7.09 -13.19
CA LYS A 425 16.23 6.99 -14.64
C LYS A 425 15.02 7.24 -15.52
N SER A 426 13.83 7.35 -14.92
CA SER A 426 12.61 7.69 -15.65
C SER A 426 12.27 9.17 -15.51
N GLY A 427 11.19 9.60 -16.14
CA GLY A 427 10.78 11.00 -16.16
C GLY A 427 10.28 11.52 -14.82
N MET A 428 10.01 12.82 -14.76
CA MET A 428 9.17 13.37 -13.71
C MET A 428 7.72 12.86 -13.87
N PRO A 429 6.96 12.73 -12.78
CA PRO A 429 5.54 12.44 -12.86
C PRO A 429 4.81 13.48 -13.74
N PRO A 430 3.72 13.10 -14.45
CA PRO A 430 2.98 14.03 -15.31
C PRO A 430 2.50 15.25 -14.52
N VAL A 431 2.75 16.44 -15.07
CA VAL A 431 2.27 17.70 -14.47
C VAL A 431 0.74 17.74 -14.59
N VAL A 432 0.06 17.78 -13.45
CA VAL A 432 -1.40 17.96 -13.41
C VAL A 432 -1.72 19.45 -13.56
N TYR A 433 -2.09 19.86 -14.78
CA TYR A 433 -2.48 21.25 -15.07
C TYR A 433 -3.71 21.67 -14.24
N LYS A 434 -3.66 22.87 -13.65
CA LYS A 434 -4.77 23.45 -12.88
C LYS A 434 -5.55 24.45 -13.73
N LEU A 435 -6.87 24.33 -13.78
CA LEU A 435 -7.72 25.37 -14.37
C LEU A 435 -7.76 26.60 -13.46
N VAL A 436 -7.23 27.73 -13.96
CA VAL A 436 -7.26 29.02 -13.27
C VAL A 436 -8.47 29.81 -13.77
N TYR A 437 -9.45 30.02 -12.90
CA TYR A 437 -10.56 30.93 -13.17
C TYR A 437 -10.08 32.36 -12.90
N ARG A 438 -9.84 33.15 -13.95
CA ARG A 438 -9.74 34.61 -13.77
C ARG A 438 -11.10 35.11 -13.28
N SER A 439 -11.10 35.78 -12.14
CA SER A 439 -12.25 36.61 -11.74
C SER A 439 -12.54 37.56 -12.90
N PRO A 440 -13.80 37.78 -13.29
CA PRO A 440 -14.11 38.83 -14.24
C PRO A 440 -13.52 40.10 -13.67
N VAL A 441 -12.56 40.70 -14.37
CA VAL A 441 -12.14 42.07 -14.07
C VAL A 441 -13.43 42.86 -14.09
N SER A 442 -13.78 43.47 -12.95
CA SER A 442 -14.90 44.38 -12.88
C SER A 442 -14.48 45.65 -13.65
N ASP A 443 -14.45 45.55 -14.97
CA ASP A 443 -14.47 46.74 -15.81
C ASP A 443 -15.79 47.43 -15.48
N GLY A 444 -15.66 48.55 -14.76
CA GLY A 444 -16.78 49.40 -14.37
C GLY A 444 -17.56 49.80 -15.62
N GLY A 445 -18.65 49.09 -15.86
CA GLY A 445 -19.43 49.25 -17.08
C GLY A 445 -20.67 48.39 -16.98
N TRP A 446 -21.66 48.87 -16.23
CA TRP A 446 -22.96 48.26 -16.01
C TRP A 446 -23.82 48.27 -17.29
N PHE A 447 -23.31 47.94 -18.48
CA PHE A 447 -24.09 47.95 -19.72
C PHE A 447 -23.36 47.26 -20.88
N ASN A 448 -23.39 45.92 -20.95
CA ASN A 448 -23.43 45.18 -22.23
C ASN A 448 -23.55 43.67 -22.00
N TRP A 449 -24.78 43.20 -21.75
CA TRP A 449 -25.10 41.77 -21.60
C TRP A 449 -25.57 41.12 -22.92
N ARG A 450 -24.95 41.49 -24.06
CA ARG A 450 -25.18 40.80 -25.34
C ARG A 450 -23.89 40.68 -26.13
N LYS A 451 -23.52 39.42 -26.41
CA LYS A 451 -22.40 38.93 -27.23
C LYS A 451 -21.02 38.88 -26.55
N LYS A 452 -20.76 37.76 -25.87
CA LYS A 452 -19.54 36.97 -26.13
C LYS A 452 -19.72 35.56 -25.60
N LYS A 453 -20.05 34.63 -26.50
CA LYS A 453 -19.98 33.19 -26.29
C LYS A 453 -19.00 32.65 -27.33
N SER A 454 -17.71 32.85 -27.07
CA SER A 454 -16.62 32.21 -27.80
C SER A 454 -15.53 31.96 -26.76
N ALA A 455 -15.36 30.70 -26.38
CA ALA A 455 -14.18 30.25 -25.67
C ALA A 455 -13.05 30.22 -26.71
N GLU A 456 -12.05 31.09 -26.55
CA GLU A 456 -10.77 30.97 -27.25
C GLU A 456 -9.91 30.00 -26.44
N ILE A 457 -9.63 28.86 -27.05
CA ILE A 457 -8.43 28.06 -26.79
C ILE A 457 -7.32 28.84 -27.48
N GLN A 458 -6.38 29.36 -26.71
CA GLN A 458 -5.20 30.02 -27.25
C GLN A 458 -4.15 28.92 -27.48
N ASP A 459 -4.08 28.46 -28.73
CA ASP A 459 -2.93 27.76 -29.29
C ASP A 459 -1.83 28.82 -29.48
N ASP A 460 -0.75 28.73 -28.71
CA ASP A 460 0.47 29.50 -28.94
C ASP A 460 1.33 28.70 -29.94
N ASP A 461 1.16 28.99 -31.22
CA ASP A 461 2.13 28.67 -32.28
C ASP A 461 2.50 29.96 -33.05
N ASP A 462 3.81 30.14 -33.19
CA ASP A 462 4.58 30.95 -34.14
C ASP A 462 4.82 32.48 -33.97
N GLU A 463 6.13 32.75 -33.87
CA GLU A 463 6.96 33.82 -34.48
C GLU A 463 6.75 35.30 -34.12
N ASP A 464 7.79 35.90 -33.52
CA ASP A 464 8.50 37.04 -34.13
C ASP A 464 9.77 37.42 -33.33
N ILE A 465 10.93 37.22 -33.95
CA ILE A 465 12.23 37.77 -33.54
C ILE A 465 12.50 39.00 -34.41
N PRO A 466 12.62 40.21 -33.86
CA PRO A 466 13.21 41.33 -34.59
C PRO A 466 14.70 41.47 -34.26
N GLU A 467 15.52 41.47 -35.30
CA GLU A 467 16.91 41.92 -35.30
C GLU A 467 17.03 43.44 -35.09
N GLU A 468 18.06 43.81 -34.33
CA GLU A 468 18.90 45.02 -34.32
C GLU A 468 18.29 46.43 -34.12
N HIS A 469 18.78 47.11 -33.08
CA HIS A 469 19.51 48.38 -33.23
C HIS A 469 20.38 48.70 -31.99
N GLU A 470 21.69 48.82 -32.20
CA GLU A 470 22.67 49.47 -31.31
C GLU A 470 22.40 50.98 -31.20
N GLU A 471 22.55 51.57 -30.00
CA GLU A 471 23.59 52.57 -29.69
C GLU A 471 23.46 53.20 -28.27
N ILE A 472 24.58 53.11 -27.52
CA ILE A 472 25.31 54.17 -26.77
C ILE A 472 24.70 54.83 -25.50
N HIS A 473 25.30 54.49 -24.35
CA HIS A 473 25.92 55.35 -23.31
C HIS A 473 26.45 54.40 -22.21
N GLY A 474 27.69 54.34 -21.73
CA GLY A 474 28.83 55.26 -21.70
C GLY A 474 29.25 55.47 -20.23
N SER A 475 30.39 54.87 -19.79
CA SER A 475 31.21 55.14 -18.56
C SER A 475 31.53 53.86 -17.75
N ALA A 476 32.73 53.53 -17.29
CA ALA A 476 34.12 53.96 -17.48
C ALA A 476 35.05 53.00 -16.68
N ARG A 477 36.34 52.92 -17.09
CA ARG A 477 37.56 52.57 -16.29
C ARG A 477 37.76 51.09 -15.88
N ARG A 478 38.90 50.39 -16.10
CA ARG A 478 40.37 50.68 -16.20
C ARG A 478 41.04 49.63 -17.12
N ARG A 479 41.93 50.01 -18.08
CA ARG A 479 43.43 49.87 -18.10
C ARG A 479 43.98 48.50 -17.66
N ALA A 480 44.97 47.85 -18.29
CA ALA A 480 45.84 48.08 -19.45
C ALA A 480 46.76 46.84 -19.64
N GLY A 481 47.34 46.67 -20.86
CA GLY A 481 48.46 45.77 -21.21
C GLY A 481 48.10 44.71 -22.26
N GLN A 482 48.32 44.87 -23.58
CA GLN A 482 49.60 44.77 -24.34
C GLN A 482 50.41 43.51 -23.95
N ASP A 483 50.77 42.56 -24.83
CA ASP A 483 51.26 42.67 -26.20
C ASP A 483 51.05 41.41 -27.07
N GLN A 484 50.96 41.67 -28.40
CA GLN A 484 51.58 41.04 -29.59
C GLN A 484 52.28 39.67 -29.41
N SER A 485 52.26 38.68 -30.31
CA SER A 485 52.31 38.59 -31.80
C SER A 485 52.19 37.08 -32.12
N GLY A 486 51.57 36.63 -33.22
CA GLY A 486 52.16 36.60 -34.55
C GLY A 486 52.31 35.15 -35.09
N GLY A 487 51.65 34.86 -36.22
CA GLY A 487 52.30 34.09 -37.30
C GLY A 487 52.08 32.57 -37.44
N SER A 488 51.17 32.24 -38.36
CA SER A 488 51.44 31.46 -39.59
C SER A 488 51.57 29.93 -39.58
N LYS A 489 50.61 29.30 -40.26
CA LYS A 489 50.70 28.25 -41.31
C LYS A 489 51.59 27.01 -41.06
N LYS A 490 50.99 25.82 -41.19
CA LYS A 490 51.19 24.93 -42.37
C LYS A 490 50.25 23.70 -42.38
N ARG A 491 49.88 23.35 -43.62
CA ARG A 491 49.09 22.21 -44.10
C ARG A 491 49.92 20.91 -44.15
N VAL A 492 49.29 19.77 -43.77
CA VAL A 492 49.08 18.48 -44.54
C VAL A 492 50.36 17.68 -44.93
N PRO A 493 50.38 16.33 -45.24
CA PRO A 493 49.34 15.25 -45.26
C PRO A 493 49.74 13.86 -44.64
N SER A 494 48.77 12.92 -44.71
CA SER A 494 48.90 11.56 -45.31
C SER A 494 49.26 10.30 -44.48
N LYS A 495 48.31 9.35 -44.55
CA LYS A 495 48.42 7.88 -44.74
C LYS A 495 48.78 6.98 -43.54
N GLY A 496 48.02 5.89 -43.43
CA GLY A 496 48.47 4.66 -42.76
C GLY A 496 47.38 3.65 -42.43
N SER A 497 47.01 2.82 -43.40
CA SER A 497 46.28 1.56 -43.21
C SER A 497 47.05 0.58 -42.32
N LYS A 498 46.37 -0.20 -41.46
CA LYS A 498 46.72 -1.61 -41.16
C LYS A 498 45.58 -2.39 -40.49
N LYS A 499 45.33 -3.56 -41.06
CA LYS A 499 44.54 -4.72 -40.58
C LYS A 499 45.28 -5.48 -39.45
N VAL A 500 44.56 -6.49 -38.92
CA VAL A 500 44.98 -7.71 -38.16
C VAL A 500 44.96 -7.48 -36.65
N ASN A 501 44.26 -8.25 -35.79
CA ASN A 501 43.67 -9.60 -35.84
C ASN A 501 42.22 -9.59 -35.34
#